data_AF-A0A117M0R2-F1
#
_entry.id   AF-A0A117M0R2-F1
#
_cell.length_a   1.000
_cell.length_b   1.000
_cell.length_c   1.000
_cell.angle_alpha   90.00
_cell.angle_beta   90.00
_cell.angle_gamma   90.00
#
_symmetry.space_group_name_H-M   'P 1'
#
loop_
_entity.id
_entity.type
_entity.pdbx_description
1 polymer ?
#
loop_
_entity_poly.entity_id
_entity_poly.type
_entity_poly.pdbx_seq_one_letter_code
_entity_poly.pdbx_strand_id
1 'polypeptide(L)'
;MKKIKKYTTTEFYNNPSKVLNYVRDGGIVFLGYKRVKEPLAVLTSYKDYTQKNKAVDKSKSLWERYGHKAIHAPEYKDSAKYIRELRDQE
;
A
#
# COMPACT_ATOMS: atom_id res chain seq x y z
N MET A 1 18.15 4.33 1.67
CA MET A 1 17.15 4.41 0.57
C MET A 1 16.41 3.09 0.47
N LYS A 2 15.07 3.10 0.52
CA LYS A 2 14.27 1.88 0.30
C LYS A 2 14.33 1.52 -1.19
N LYS A 3 14.54 0.24 -1.51
CA LYS A 3 14.65 -0.23 -2.90
C LYS A 3 13.25 -0.31 -3.50
N ILE A 4 12.88 0.61 -4.38
CA ILE A 4 11.55 0.66 -5.00
C ILE A 4 11.60 0.04 -6.39
N LYS A 5 10.61 -0.79 -6.73
CA LYS A 5 10.48 -1.35 -8.08
C LYS A 5 9.03 -1.38 -8.54
N LYS A 6 8.80 -1.00 -9.80
CA LYS A 6 7.50 -1.08 -10.47
C LYS A 6 7.42 -2.42 -11.19
N TYR A 7 6.34 -3.16 -10.98
CA TYR A 7 6.03 -4.43 -11.64
C TYR A 7 4.64 -4.33 -12.25
N THR A 8 4.47 -4.91 -13.43
CA THR A 8 3.13 -5.13 -13.95
C THR A 8 2.46 -6.30 -13.23
N THR A 9 1.13 -6.30 -13.15
CA THR A 9 0.35 -7.44 -12.64
C THR A 9 0.67 -8.71 -13.42
N THR A 10 0.86 -8.62 -14.73
CA THR A 10 1.27 -9.76 -15.57
C THR A 10 2.66 -10.29 -15.18
N GLU A 11 3.65 -9.42 -14.97
CA GLU A 11 4.99 -9.84 -14.52
C GLU A 11 4.95 -10.48 -13.12
N PHE A 12 4.09 -9.96 -12.24
CA PHE A 12 3.87 -10.53 -10.91
C PHE A 12 3.28 -11.94 -11.01
N TYR A 13 2.20 -12.14 -11.77
CA TYR A 13 1.58 -13.46 -11.90
C TYR A 13 2.48 -14.48 -12.60
N ASN A 14 3.35 -14.04 -13.52
CA ASN A 14 4.32 -14.92 -14.18
C ASN A 14 5.42 -15.42 -13.22
N ASN A 15 5.83 -14.61 -12.24
CA ASN A 15 6.85 -15.03 -11.27
C ASN A 15 6.68 -14.33 -9.91
N PRO A 16 5.69 -14.78 -9.10
CA PRO A 16 5.37 -14.13 -7.84
C PRO A 16 6.52 -14.28 -6.83
N SER A 17 7.23 -15.40 -6.83
CA SER A 17 8.33 -15.69 -5.90
C SER A 17 9.46 -14.65 -6.02
N LYS A 18 9.81 -14.22 -7.24
CA LYS A 18 10.83 -13.18 -7.44
C LYS A 18 10.42 -11.85 -6.82
N VAL A 19 9.13 -11.49 -6.95
CA VAL A 19 8.59 -10.24 -6.39
C VAL A 19 8.52 -10.31 -4.87
N LEU A 20 8.06 -11.43 -4.33
CA LEU A 20 7.99 -11.65 -2.87
C LEU A 20 9.38 -11.67 -2.23
N ASN A 21 10.39 -12.29 -2.87
CA ASN A 21 11.77 -12.25 -2.39
C ASN A 21 12.31 -10.82 -2.34
N TYR A 22 12.04 -10.01 -3.37
CA TYR A 22 12.43 -8.61 -3.39
C TYR A 22 11.81 -7.80 -2.23
N VAL A 23 10.54 -8.06 -1.90
CA VAL A 23 9.86 -7.44 -0.76
C VAL A 23 10.43 -7.94 0.58
N ARG A 24 10.74 -9.24 0.68
CA ARG A 24 11.38 -9.84 1.85
C ARG A 24 12.74 -9.22 2.14
N ASP A 25 13.50 -8.85 1.12
CA ASP A 25 14.81 -8.20 1.23
C ASP A 25 14.72 -6.68 1.55
N GLY A 26 13.52 -6.20 1.93
CA GLY A 26 13.28 -4.80 2.32
C GLY A 26 12.92 -3.87 1.15
N GLY A 27 12.59 -4.44 -0.01
CA GLY A 27 12.09 -3.70 -1.16
C GLY A 27 10.59 -3.36 -1.05
N ILE A 28 10.18 -2.32 -1.77
CA ILE A 28 8.77 -1.97 -1.96
C ILE A 28 8.43 -2.19 -3.43
N VAL A 29 7.31 -2.87 -3.69
CA VAL A 29 6.84 -3.14 -5.05
C VAL A 29 5.52 -2.46 -5.30
N PHE A 30 5.46 -1.69 -6.38
CA PHE A 30 4.22 -1.15 -6.92
C PHE A 30 3.73 -2.07 -8.05
N LEU A 31 2.50 -2.55 -7.93
CA LEU A 31 1.82 -3.36 -8.94
C LEU A 31 0.87 -2.49 -9.75
N GLY A 32 0.93 -2.57 -11.07
CA GLY A 32 0.02 -1.85 -11.97
C GLY A 32 -0.19 -2.57 -13.30
N TYR A 33 -1.07 -2.05 -14.16
CA TYR A 33 -1.14 -2.52 -15.55
C TYR A 33 -0.20 -1.70 -16.42
N LYS A 34 0.40 -2.31 -17.45
CA LYS A 34 1.35 -1.63 -18.35
C LYS A 34 0.81 -0.34 -19.00
N ARG A 35 -0.51 -0.25 -19.20
CA ARG A 35 -1.20 0.89 -19.82
C ARG A 35 -1.75 1.90 -18.81
N VAL A 36 -1.67 1.60 -17.51
CA VAL A 36 -2.20 2.46 -16.45
C VAL A 36 -1.01 3.05 -15.70
N LYS A 37 -0.90 4.39 -15.71
CA LYS A 37 0.18 5.09 -15.01
C LYS A 37 0.11 4.91 -13.48
N GLU A 38 -1.09 4.65 -12.97
CA GLU A 38 -1.34 4.52 -11.54
C GLU A 38 -1.15 3.08 -11.05
N PRO A 39 -0.38 2.87 -9.97
CA PRO A 39 -0.27 1.56 -9.35
C PRO A 39 -1.58 1.20 -8.67
N LEU A 40 -2.03 -0.03 -8.90
CA LEU A 40 -3.24 -0.61 -8.32
C LEU A 40 -3.02 -1.06 -6.88
N ALA A 41 -1.81 -1.55 -6.58
CA ALA A 41 -1.49 -2.12 -5.28
C ALA A 41 -0.03 -1.92 -4.93
N VAL A 42 0.27 -1.95 -3.63
CA VAL A 42 1.63 -1.87 -3.09
C VAL A 42 1.90 -3.09 -2.23
N LEU A 43 2.99 -3.78 -2.52
CA LEU A 43 3.52 -4.87 -1.72
C LEU A 43 4.68 -4.34 -0.86
N THR A 44 4.59 -4.55 0.45
CA THR A 44 5.57 -4.14 1.44
C THR A 44 5.65 -5.18 2.57
N SER A 45 6.71 -5.12 3.37
CA SER A 45 6.83 -5.99 4.55
C SER A 45 5.75 -5.67 5.60
N TYR A 46 5.32 -6.69 6.35
CA TYR A 46 4.35 -6.50 7.44
C TYR A 46 4.87 -5.57 8.55
N LYS A 47 6.19 -5.59 8.80
CA LYS A 47 6.84 -4.69 9.77
C LYS A 47 6.70 -3.22 9.33
N ASP A 48 6.96 -2.93 8.05
CA ASP A 48 6.78 -1.58 7.49
C ASP A 48 5.33 -1.12 7.51
N TYR A 49 4.39 -2.04 7.26
CA TYR A 49 2.95 -1.77 7.32
C TYR A 49 2.49 -1.42 8.74
N THR A 50 2.88 -2.23 9.73
CA THR A 50 2.46 -2.03 11.14
C THR A 50 3.10 -0.81 11.78
N GLN A 51 4.33 -0.45 11.41
CA GLN A 51 5.00 0.74 11.94
C GLN A 51 4.28 2.03 11.53
N LYS A 52 3.67 2.07 10.33
CA LYS A 52 2.85 3.21 9.89
C LYS A 52 1.46 3.24 10.55
N ASN A 53 0.85 2.09 10.81
CA ASN A 53 -0.47 2.02 11.47
C ASN A 53 -0.45 2.30 12.99
N LYS A 54 0.71 2.20 13.64
CA LYS A 54 0.85 2.63 15.05
C LYS A 54 0.79 4.15 15.24
N ALA A 55 0.85 4.93 14.17
CA ALA A 55 0.67 6.38 14.18
C ALA A 55 -0.81 6.83 14.12
N VAL A 56 -1.78 5.91 14.20
CA VAL A 56 -3.18 6.26 14.35
C VAL A 56 -3.45 6.54 15.82
N ASP A 57 -3.47 7.84 16.15
CA ASP A 57 -3.66 8.41 17.47
C ASP A 57 -4.95 7.85 18.14
N LYS A 58 -4.77 7.17 19.28
CA LYS A 58 -5.86 6.51 20.02
C LYS A 58 -6.72 7.50 20.82
N SER A 59 -6.42 8.80 20.75
CA SER A 59 -7.10 9.87 21.48
C SER A 59 -8.47 10.29 20.91
N LYS A 60 -8.84 9.85 19.70
CA LYS A 60 -10.10 10.28 19.04
C LYS A 60 -11.28 9.34 19.25
N SER A 61 -12.40 9.95 19.67
CA SER A 61 -13.69 9.38 20.05
C SER A 61 -14.31 8.45 19.00
N LEU A 62 -14.99 7.40 19.48
CA LEU A 62 -15.71 6.42 18.66
C LEU A 62 -16.76 7.05 17.74
N TRP A 63 -17.36 8.19 18.11
CA TRP A 63 -18.37 8.86 17.29
C TRP A 63 -17.80 9.50 16.01
N GLU A 64 -16.57 10.03 16.04
CA GLU A 64 -15.89 10.51 14.84
C GLU A 64 -15.52 9.37 13.88
N ARG A 65 -15.36 8.15 14.40
CA ARG A 65 -14.99 6.96 13.61
C ARG A 65 -16.14 6.41 12.76
N TYR A 66 -17.40 6.63 13.15
CA TYR A 66 -18.57 6.01 12.51
C TYR A 66 -19.52 6.99 11.80
N GLY A 67 -19.34 8.32 11.95
CA GLY A 67 -20.24 9.34 11.40
C GLY A 67 -20.29 9.47 9.88
N HIS A 68 -19.28 8.99 9.16
CA HIS A 68 -19.26 9.01 7.69
C HIS A 68 -19.45 7.60 7.11
N LYS A 69 -20.69 7.11 7.19
CA LYS A 69 -21.18 6.02 6.33
C LYS A 69 -21.34 6.54 4.90
N ALA A 70 -20.23 6.60 4.18
CA ALA A 70 -20.21 6.39 2.74
C ALA A 70 -19.29 5.18 2.53
N ILE A 71 -19.93 4.03 2.33
CA ILE A 71 -19.47 2.80 1.68
C ILE A 71 -17.96 2.77 1.44
N HIS A 72 -17.21 1.95 2.19
CA HIS A 72 -16.13 1.09 1.66
C HIS A 72 -15.51 0.31 2.81
N ALA A 73 -15.22 -0.97 2.55
CA ALA A 73 -14.73 -1.95 3.52
C ALA A 73 -13.69 -1.37 4.50
N PRO A 74 -13.89 -1.56 5.83
CA PRO A 74 -13.08 -0.91 6.87
C PRO A 74 -11.59 -1.31 6.85
N GLU A 75 -11.25 -2.37 6.13
CA GLU A 75 -9.87 -2.85 5.96
C GLU A 75 -9.03 -2.01 4.98
N TYR A 76 -9.64 -1.13 4.16
CA TYR A 76 -8.95 -0.47 3.04
C TYR A 76 -9.11 1.06 2.98
N LYS A 77 -9.67 1.69 4.03
CA LYS A 77 -9.97 3.13 4.02
C LYS A 77 -8.73 4.02 3.81
N ASP A 78 -7.55 3.56 4.24
CA ASP A 78 -6.30 4.32 4.16
C ASP A 78 -5.36 3.91 3.02
N SER A 79 -5.65 2.84 2.28
CA SER A 79 -4.74 2.38 1.20
C SER A 79 -4.68 3.38 0.05
N ALA A 80 -5.81 4.02 -0.29
CA ALA A 80 -5.89 5.02 -1.34
C ALA A 80 -5.13 6.30 -0.99
N LYS A 81 -5.20 6.74 0.28
CA LYS A 81 -4.46 7.91 0.76
C LYS A 81 -2.95 7.66 0.76
N TYR A 82 -2.55 6.48 1.20
CA TYR A 82 -1.16 6.02 1.19
C TYR A 82 -0.53 6.03 -0.21
N ILE A 83 -1.29 5.60 -1.22
CA ILE A 83 -0.84 5.60 -2.62
C ILE A 83 -0.62 7.02 -3.15
N ARG A 84 -1.45 7.98 -2.73
CA ARG A 84 -1.32 9.40 -3.15
C ARG A 84 -0.11 10.08 -2.51
N GLU A 85 0.11 9.91 -1.22
CA GLU A 85 1.25 10.52 -0.51
C GLU A 85 2.61 10.02 -1.03
N LEU A 86 2.70 8.76 -1.47
CA LEU A 86 3.91 8.22 -2.09
C LEU A 86 4.19 8.78 -3.50
N ARG A 87 3.17 9.27 -4.20
CA ARG A 87 3.30 9.87 -5.54
C ARG A 87 3.82 11.30 -5.48
N ASP A 88 3.37 12.07 -4.49
CA ASP A 88 3.74 13.49 -4.35
C ASP A 88 5.15 13.69 -3.75
N GLN A 89 5.83 12.60 -3.37
CA GLN A 89 7.23 12.59 -2.92
C GLN A 89 8.24 12.19 -4.02
N GLU A 90 7.79 11.89 -5.26
CA GLU A 90 8.64 11.85 -6.47
C GLU A 90 8.90 13.28 -6.98
#